data_AF-A0A0D6PL34-F1
#
_entry.id   AF-A0A0D6PL34-F1
#
_cell.length_a   1.000
_cell.length_b   1.000
_cell.length_c   1.000
_cell.angle_alpha   90.00
_cell.angle_beta   90.00
_cell.angle_gamma   90.00
#
_symmetry.space_group_name_H-M   'P 1'
#
loop_
_entity.id
_entity.type
_entity.pdbx_description
1 polymer ?
#
loop_
_entity_poly.entity_id
_entity_poly.type
_entity_poly.pdbx_seq_one_letter_code
_entity_poly.pdbx_strand_id
1 'polypeptide(L)'
;MPQVIVDREVGCLKPNYSLKFDLPKVPAIGSYLSIQRPNKPEPYGKDLVVRQAWWRLKHPETEGSCESGREKTGGVTEIFVECDPARHLLWWR
;
A
#
# COMPACT_ATOMS: atom_id res chain seq x y z
N MET A 1 1.76 -8.43 -11.93
CA MET A 1 0.53 -7.65 -12.21
C MET A 1 0.81 -6.24 -11.70
N PRO A 2 0.75 -5.20 -12.54
CA PRO A 2 1.10 -3.86 -12.13
C PRO A 2 0.15 -3.37 -11.03
N GLN A 3 0.73 -2.99 -9.89
CA GLN A 3 0.06 -2.40 -8.75
C GLN A 3 0.34 -0.90 -8.70
N VAL A 4 -0.64 -0.12 -8.25
CA VAL A 4 -0.46 1.32 -8.04
C VAL A 4 -0.17 1.54 -6.55
N ILE A 5 1.03 2.01 -6.23
CA ILE A 5 1.36 2.47 -4.88
C ILE A 5 0.96 3.93 -4.77
N VAL A 6 0.04 4.20 -3.85
CA VAL A 6 -0.42 5.55 -3.52
C VAL A 6 0.18 5.96 -2.18
N ASP A 7 1.04 6.97 -2.19
CA ASP A 7 1.56 7.58 -0.96
C ASP A 7 0.60 8.67 -0.51
N ARG A 8 0.09 8.54 0.72
CA ARG A 8 -0.81 9.52 1.33
C ARG A 8 -0.41 9.75 2.78
N GLU A 9 -0.56 10.97 3.26
CA GLU A 9 -0.46 11.27 4.68
C GLU A 9 -1.69 10.74 5.42
N VAL A 10 -1.49 10.26 6.65
CA VAL A 10 -2.60 9.76 7.48
C VAL A 10 -3.59 10.91 7.72
N GLY A 11 -4.87 10.66 7.47
CA GLY A 11 -5.94 11.66 7.60
C GLY A 11 -6.12 12.57 6.37
N CYS A 12 -5.25 12.47 5.35
CA CYS A 12 -5.40 13.22 4.11
C CYS A 12 -6.00 12.36 2.99
N LEU A 13 -7.05 12.87 2.34
CA LEU A 13 -7.67 12.22 1.17
C LEU A 13 -6.89 12.47 -0.12
N LYS A 14 -6.07 13.54 -0.16
CA LYS A 14 -5.26 13.87 -1.33
C LYS A 14 -3.94 13.10 -1.26
N PRO A 15 -3.62 12.24 -2.26
CA PRO A 15 -2.34 11.55 -2.27
C PRO A 15 -1.20 12.55 -2.52
N ASN A 16 -0.07 12.32 -1.86
CA ASN A 16 1.18 13.03 -2.14
C ASN A 16 1.67 12.68 -3.55
N TYR A 17 1.56 11.39 -3.90
CA TYR A 17 1.81 10.88 -5.24
C TYR A 17 1.23 9.48 -5.42
N SER A 18 1.16 9.04 -6.68
CA SER A 18 0.74 7.71 -7.08
C SER A 18 1.68 7.19 -8.16
N LEU A 19 2.26 6.00 -7.96
CA LEU A 19 3.26 5.40 -8.84
C LEU A 19 2.87 3.96 -9.17
N LYS A 20 3.09 3.53 -10.41
CA LYS A 20 2.83 2.16 -10.85
C LYS A 20 4.10 1.32 -10.69
N PHE A 21 3.98 0.17 -10.06
CA PHE A 21 5.05 -0.79 -9.85
C PHE A 21 4.56 -2.19 -10.22
N ASP A 22 5.41 -3.02 -10.83
CA ASP A 22 5.12 -4.44 -10.91
C ASP A 22 5.68 -5.12 -9.66
N LEU A 23 4.82 -5.30 -8.66
CA LEU A 23 5.22 -5.91 -7.39
C LEU A 23 5.00 -7.42 -7.44
N PRO A 24 5.99 -8.23 -7.01
CA PRO A 24 5.86 -9.69 -7.01
C PRO A 24 4.90 -10.19 -5.91
N LYS A 25 4.76 -9.44 -4.81
CA LYS A 25 3.89 -9.77 -3.68
C LYS A 25 3.54 -8.51 -2.87
N VAL A 26 2.49 -8.63 -2.05
CA VAL A 26 2.17 -7.64 -1.02
C VAL A 26 3.33 -7.60 -0.01
N PRO A 27 3.88 -6.41 0.32
CA PRO A 27 4.91 -6.28 1.35
C PRO A 27 4.42 -6.78 2.72
N ALA A 28 5.25 -7.55 3.41
CA ALA A 28 4.96 -8.01 4.77
C ALA A 28 5.39 -6.96 5.80
N ILE A 29 4.83 -7.03 7.01
CA ILE A 29 5.29 -6.23 8.15
C ILE A 29 6.80 -6.42 8.37
N GLY A 30 7.52 -5.33 8.58
CA GLY A 30 8.98 -5.28 8.69
C GLY A 30 9.73 -5.24 7.35
N SER A 31 9.05 -5.39 6.21
CA SER A 31 9.71 -5.28 4.91
C SER A 31 10.25 -3.87 4.67
N TYR A 32 11.40 -3.77 4.02
CA TYR A 32 11.99 -2.50 3.60
C TYR A 32 11.57 -2.17 2.17
N LEU A 33 11.14 -0.93 1.93
CA LEU A 33 10.78 -0.40 0.63
C LEU A 33 11.67 0.80 0.32
N SER A 34 12.41 0.75 -0.79
CA SER A 34 13.16 1.88 -1.31
C SER A 34 12.55 2.35 -2.62
N ILE A 35 12.09 3.60 -2.65
CA ILE A 35 11.48 4.22 -3.83
C ILE A 35 12.46 5.24 -4.39
N GLN A 36 13.17 4.85 -5.45
CA GLN A 36 13.98 5.76 -6.25
C GLN A 36 13.10 6.45 -7.30
N ARG A 37 13.21 7.77 -7.40
CA ARG A 37 12.52 8.55 -8.45
C ARG A 37 13.54 8.93 -9.53
N PRO A 38 13.21 8.82 -10.82
CA PRO A 38 14.16 9.13 -11.90
C PRO A 38 14.67 10.57 -11.85
N ASN A 39 13.85 11.51 -11.37
CA ASN A 39 14.21 12.93 -11.24
C ASN A 39 14.95 13.26 -9.93
N LYS A 40 15.30 12.26 -9.12
CA LYS A 40 16.14 12.45 -7.94
C LYS A 40 17.39 11.58 -8.09
N PRO A 41 18.61 12.14 -8.00
CA PRO A 41 19.81 11.32 -7.99
C PRO A 41 19.83 10.47 -6.71
N GLU A 42 20.49 9.31 -6.76
CA GLU A 42 20.82 8.55 -5.56
C GLU A 42 21.68 9.43 -4.63
N PRO A 43 21.52 9.36 -3.29
CA PRO A 43 20.67 8.44 -2.52
C PRO A 43 19.29 9.05 -2.14
N TYR A 44 18.83 10.12 -2.79
CA TYR A 44 17.69 10.92 -2.33
C TYR A 44 16.30 10.30 -2.63
N GLY A 45 16.22 8.97 -2.61
CA GLY A 45 15.00 8.18 -2.64
C GLY A 45 14.19 8.31 -1.35
N LYS A 46 13.08 7.57 -1.28
CA LYS A 46 12.29 7.44 -0.06
C LYS A 46 12.43 6.01 0.45
N ASP A 47 13.05 5.88 1.62
CA ASP A 47 13.19 4.60 2.30
C ASP A 47 12.17 4.48 3.42
N LEU A 48 11.50 3.33 3.44
CA LEU A 48 10.33 3.05 4.26
C LEU A 48 10.44 1.65 4.85
N VAL A 49 9.98 1.47 6.08
CA VAL A 49 9.77 0.16 6.70
C VAL A 49 8.28 -0.05 6.88
N VAL A 50 7.77 -1.19 6.41
CA VAL A 50 6.36 -1.53 6.52
C VAL A 50 6.00 -1.79 7.98
N ARG A 51 5.08 -0.99 8.52
CA ARG A 51 4.57 -1.10 9.89
C ARG A 51 3.37 -2.04 9.95
N GLN A 52 2.41 -1.87 9.04
CA GLN A 52 1.18 -2.66 9.00
C GLN A 52 0.66 -2.80 7.56
N ALA A 53 -0.10 -3.88 7.30
CA ALA A 53 -0.79 -4.10 6.03
C ALA A 53 -2.27 -4.41 6.29
N TRP A 54 -3.17 -3.64 5.67
CA TRP A 54 -4.62 -3.78 5.84
C TRP A 54 -5.29 -3.99 4.50
N TRP A 55 -6.36 -4.78 4.47
CA TRP A 55 -7.15 -5.02 3.26
C TRP A 55 -8.48 -4.28 3.36
N ARG A 56 -8.82 -3.54 2.31
CA ARG A 56 -10.17 -3.06 2.11
C ARG A 56 -10.94 -4.14 1.37
N LEU A 57 -11.98 -4.63 2.02
CA LEU A 57 -12.86 -5.67 1.48
C LEU A 57 -14.19 -5.04 1.08
N LYS A 58 -14.77 -5.53 -0.01
CA LYS A 58 -16.16 -5.23 -0.39
C LYS A 58 -16.94 -6.53 -0.41
N HIS A 59 -18.01 -6.59 0.38
CA HIS A 59 -18.93 -7.72 0.38
C HIS A 59 -20.19 -7.37 -0.43
N PRO A 60 -20.67 -8.25 -1.31
CA PRO A 60 -21.90 -8.00 -2.08
C PRO A 60 -23.19 -8.06 -1.25
N GLU A 61 -23.18 -8.58 -0.01
CA GLU A 61 -24.38 -8.59 0.84
C GLU A 61 -24.86 -7.20 1.28
N THR A 62 -23.96 -6.21 1.32
CA THR A 62 -24.34 -4.82 1.66
C THR A 62 -25.15 -4.12 0.56
N GLU A 63 -25.37 -4.75 -0.61
CA GLU A 63 -26.12 -4.17 -1.75
C GLU A 63 -27.63 -4.51 -1.73
N GLY A 64 -28.19 -4.88 -0.56
CA GLY A 64 -29.64 -4.79 -0.30
C GLY A 64 -30.50 -5.93 -0.86
N SER A 65 -29.92 -7.03 -1.31
CA SER A 65 -30.68 -8.20 -1.77
C SER A 65 -30.33 -9.42 -0.91
N CYS A 66 -31.16 -9.65 0.11
CA CYS A 66 -31.28 -10.91 0.84
C CYS A 66 -31.93 -11.96 -0.07
N GLU A 67 -31.29 -12.29 -1.20
CA GLU A 67 -31.66 -13.47 -1.98
C GLU A 67 -31.20 -14.70 -1.20
N SER A 68 -32.14 -15.38 -0.56
CA SER A 68 -31.88 -16.61 0.18
C SER A 68 -31.42 -17.71 -0.79
N GLY A 69 -30.16 -18.13 -0.71
CA GLY A 69 -29.77 -19.43 -1.26
C GLY A 69 -28.36 -19.61 -1.80
N ARG A 70 -27.55 -18.55 -1.96
CA ARG A 70 -26.14 -18.69 -2.34
C ARG A 70 -25.25 -17.82 -1.46
N GLU A 71 -24.27 -18.42 -0.80
CA GLU A 71 -23.19 -17.67 -0.14
C GLU A 71 -22.54 -16.76 -1.19
N LYS A 72 -22.63 -15.45 -0.97
CA LYS A 72 -21.95 -14.48 -1.84
C LYS A 72 -20.57 -14.25 -1.24
N THR A 73 -19.49 -14.42 -2.01
CA THR A 73 -18.13 -14.17 -1.53
C THR A 73 -17.72 -12.73 -1.81
N GLY A 74 -17.17 -12.04 -0.81
CA GLY A 74 -16.57 -10.70 -0.98
C GLY A 74 -15.20 -10.73 -1.67
N GLY A 75 -14.69 -9.56 -2.04
CA GLY A 75 -13.38 -9.40 -2.69
C GLY A 75 -12.54 -8.31 -2.04
N VAL A 76 -11.22 -8.40 -2.22
CA VAL A 76 -10.27 -7.33 -1.88
C VAL A 76 -10.37 -6.24 -2.95
N THR A 77 -10.66 -5.01 -2.54
CA THR A 77 -10.70 -3.85 -3.44
C THR A 77 -9.40 -3.06 -3.40
N GLU A 78 -8.75 -3.01 -2.24
CA GLU A 78 -7.56 -2.18 -2.02
C GLU A 78 -6.70 -2.78 -0.91
N ILE A 79 -5.39 -2.58 -1.00
CA ILE A 79 -4.43 -2.97 0.04
C ILE A 79 -3.73 -1.70 0.50
N PHE A 80 -3.80 -1.43 1.79
CA PHE A 80 -3.09 -0.33 2.42
C PHE A 80 -1.85 -0.88 3.11
N VAL A 81 -0.71 -0.25 2.85
CA VAL A 81 0.55 -0.55 3.51
C VAL A 81 0.96 0.70 4.26
N GLU A 82 0.89 0.65 5.58
CA GLU A 82 1.36 1.72 6.44
C GLU A 82 2.86 1.55 6.68
N CYS A 83 3.63 2.62 6.53
CA CYS A 83 5.08 2.59 6.63
C CYS A 83 5.62 3.71 7.51
N ASP A 84 6.74 3.45 8.16
CA ASP A 84 7.57 4.44 8.85
C ASP A 84 8.78 4.82 7.98
N PRO A 85 9.26 6.08 7.99
CA PRO A 85 10.51 6.44 7.34
C PRO A 85 11.69 5.67 7.94
N ALA A 86 12.56 5.11 7.09
CA ALA A 86 13.75 4.39 7.52
C ALA A 86 14.89 5.35 7.95
N ARG A 87 14.62 6.23 8.93
CA ARG A 87 15.56 7.27 9.39
C ARG A 87 16.75 6.72 10.21
N HIS A 88 16.73 5.44 10.59
CA HIS A 88 17.78 4.84 11.43
C HIS A 88 19.02 4.35 10.64
N LEU A 89 19.02 4.34 9.31
CA LEU A 89 20.15 3.81 8.52
C LEU A 89 21.13 4.89 8.01
N LEU A 90 20.90 6.17 8.31
CA LEU A 90 21.75 7.28 7.84
C LEU A 90 22.91 7.65 8.80
N TRP A 91 23.12 6.92 9.90
CA TRP A 91 24.20 7.18 10.88
C TRP A 91 25.42 6.24 10.75
N TRP A 92 25.52 5.43 9.68
CA TRP A 92 26.64 4.51 9.44
C TRP A 92 27.21 4.63 8.02
N ARG A 93 27.52 5.86 7.59
CA ARG A 93 28.46 6.11 6.48
C ARG A 93 29.44 7.21 6.87
#